data_AF-A0A7C2A1W8-F1
#
_entry.id   AF-A0A7C2A1W8-F1
#
_cell.length_a   1.000
_cell.length_b   1.000
_cell.length_c   1.000
_cell.angle_alpha   90.00
_cell.angle_beta   90.00
_cell.angle_gamma   90.00
#
_symmetry.space_group_name_H-M   'P 1'
#
loop_
_entity.id
_entity.type
_entity.pdbx_description
1 polymer ?
#
loop_
_entity_poly.entity_id
_entity_poly.type
_entity_poly.pdbx_seq_one_letter_code
_entity_poly.pdbx_strand_id
1 'polypeptide(L)'
;MLEKLGKGIAKHPLMAIGIVLIITIASMVSVAKFGLKQEFSEETFLPDLEIVRANQEISNNFTSTYDVTILVKSKNNDIIVKNALVEILLIEKSIANSSLKQKLYTPLTPSYSIGSVADIITQAILQQKGIENPTYDEKILTLEEMNDSQIKNFVKSFLTNPF
;
A
#
# COMPACT_ATOMS: atom_id res chain seq x y z
N MET A 1 -4.06 35.07 -41.21
CA MET A 1 -2.94 34.22 -40.72
C MET A 1 -3.18 32.74 -41.01
N LEU A 2 -4.39 32.22 -40.70
CA LEU A 2 -4.80 30.84 -40.97
C LEU A 2 -4.74 30.45 -42.47
N GLU A 3 -5.14 31.33 -43.39
CA GLU A 3 -5.05 31.05 -44.84
C GLU A 3 -3.62 30.87 -45.36
N LYS A 4 -2.64 31.61 -44.79
CA LYS A 4 -1.23 31.48 -45.17
C LYS A 4 -0.64 30.16 -44.66
N LEU A 5 -1.03 29.76 -43.44
CA LEU A 5 -0.67 28.46 -42.87
C LEU A 5 -1.30 27.30 -43.66
N GLY A 6 -2.58 27.39 -43.99
CA GLY A 6 -3.29 26.40 -44.80
C GLY A 6 -2.70 26.22 -46.19
N LYS A 7 -2.32 27.33 -46.88
CA LYS A 7 -1.62 27.27 -48.17
C LYS A 7 -0.23 26.62 -48.06
N GLY A 8 0.48 26.82 -46.95
CA GLY A 8 1.77 26.16 -46.68
C GLY A 8 1.64 24.66 -46.47
N ILE A 9 0.63 24.23 -45.70
CA ILE A 9 0.32 22.81 -45.46
C ILE A 9 -0.12 22.12 -46.76
N ALA A 10 -0.97 22.78 -47.56
CA ALA A 10 -1.44 22.24 -48.84
C ALA A 10 -0.31 22.09 -49.88
N LYS A 11 0.71 22.94 -49.82
CA LYS A 11 1.87 22.88 -50.73
C LYS A 11 2.83 21.75 -50.39
N HIS A 12 2.94 21.37 -49.12
CA HIS A 12 3.84 20.30 -48.66
C HIS A 12 3.14 19.38 -47.64
N PRO A 13 2.14 18.59 -48.08
CA PRO A 13 1.30 17.79 -47.18
C PRO A 13 2.10 16.70 -46.43
N LEU A 14 3.08 16.07 -47.09
CA LEU A 14 3.93 15.05 -46.46
C LEU A 14 4.79 15.61 -45.32
N MET A 15 5.24 16.86 -45.43
CA MET A 15 6.03 17.52 -44.37
C MET A 15 5.16 17.81 -43.15
N ALA A 16 3.92 18.28 -43.36
CA ALA A 16 2.97 18.51 -42.28
C ALA A 16 2.61 17.21 -41.54
N ILE A 17 2.36 16.12 -42.28
CA ILE A 17 2.12 14.79 -41.69
C ILE A 17 3.32 14.32 -40.87
N GLY A 18 4.54 14.49 -41.40
CA GLY A 18 5.77 14.14 -40.69
C GLY A 18 5.93 14.89 -39.36
N ILE A 19 5.63 16.20 -39.35
CA ILE A 19 5.69 17.03 -38.12
C ILE A 19 4.67 16.55 -37.08
N VAL A 20 3.42 16.28 -37.49
CA VAL A 20 2.38 15.78 -36.57
C VAL A 20 2.75 14.41 -36.01
N LEU A 21 3.33 13.52 -36.82
CA LEU A 21 3.82 12.22 -36.37
C LEU A 21 4.95 12.36 -35.35
N ILE A 22 5.90 13.27 -35.58
CA ILE A 22 7.00 13.53 -34.63
C ILE A 22 6.44 14.02 -33.30
N ILE A 23 5.50 14.98 -33.30
CA ILE A 23 4.89 15.49 -32.06
C ILE A 23 4.12 14.39 -31.32
N THR A 24 3.39 13.56 -32.07
CA THR A 24 2.64 12.43 -31.50
C THR A 24 3.57 11.39 -30.87
N ILE A 25 4.66 11.02 -31.56
CA ILE A 25 5.66 10.08 -31.03
C ILE A 25 6.37 10.67 -29.81
N ALA A 26 6.75 11.96 -29.85
CA ALA A 26 7.37 12.63 -28.71
C ALA A 26 6.44 12.65 -27.49
N SER A 27 5.15 12.86 -27.71
CA SER A 27 4.12 12.81 -26.66
C SER A 27 3.97 11.40 -26.08
N MET A 28 3.94 10.36 -26.93
CA MET A 28 3.91 8.97 -26.46
C MET A 28 5.16 8.59 -25.65
N VAL A 29 6.35 9.00 -26.11
CA VAL A 29 7.60 8.76 -25.38
C VAL A 29 7.61 9.51 -24.05
N SER A 30 7.07 10.73 -24.01
CA SER A 30 6.91 11.50 -22.78
C SER A 30 6.03 10.76 -21.78
N VAL A 31 4.86 10.30 -22.20
CA VAL A 31 3.96 9.50 -21.35
C VAL A 31 4.62 8.19 -20.89
N ALA A 32 5.32 7.49 -21.79
CA ALA A 32 5.98 6.22 -21.46
C ALA A 32 7.15 6.38 -20.47
N LYS A 33 7.90 7.50 -20.56
CA LYS A 33 9.07 7.75 -19.69
C LYS A 33 8.72 8.43 -18.38
N PHE A 34 7.80 9.39 -18.41
CA PHE A 34 7.46 10.22 -17.24
C PHE A 34 6.18 9.76 -16.54
N GLY A 35 5.42 8.85 -17.15
CA GLY A 35 4.11 8.43 -16.69
C GLY A 35 3.05 9.52 -16.87
N LEU A 36 1.77 9.14 -16.77
CA LEU A 36 0.73 10.11 -16.48
C LEU A 36 0.72 10.33 -14.97
N LYS A 37 1.13 11.52 -14.51
CA LYS A 37 0.88 11.94 -13.13
C LYS A 37 -0.61 12.19 -12.98
N GLN A 38 -1.36 11.14 -12.69
CA GLN A 38 -2.76 11.27 -12.29
C GLN A 38 -2.78 11.64 -10.81
N GLU A 39 -2.60 12.93 -10.52
CA GLU A 39 -2.78 13.47 -9.18
C GLU A 39 -4.29 13.52 -8.88
N PHE A 40 -4.88 12.37 -8.55
CA PHE A 40 -6.08 12.37 -7.70
C PHE A 40 -5.65 12.62 -6.25
N SER A 41 -4.90 13.70 -6.00
CA SER A 41 -4.74 14.17 -4.62
C SER A 41 -6.06 14.85 -4.24
N GLU A 42 -6.58 14.55 -3.05
CA GLU A 42 -7.75 15.25 -2.51
C GLU A 42 -7.57 16.76 -2.60
N GLU A 43 -6.33 17.25 -2.47
CA GLU A 43 -5.94 18.66 -2.60
C GLU A 43 -6.42 19.31 -3.90
N THR A 44 -6.46 18.57 -5.01
CA THR A 44 -6.93 19.08 -6.31
C THR A 44 -8.43 19.39 -6.30
N PHE A 45 -9.18 18.80 -5.37
CA PHE A 45 -10.60 18.99 -5.18
C PHE A 45 -10.94 19.93 -4.02
N LEU A 46 -9.94 20.44 -3.28
CA LEU A 46 -10.17 21.36 -2.17
C LEU A 46 -10.25 22.82 -2.66
N PRO A 47 -11.25 23.60 -2.25
CA PRO A 47 -11.36 25.00 -2.63
C PRO A 47 -10.32 25.87 -1.91
N ASP A 48 -9.85 26.93 -2.57
CA ASP A 48 -8.89 27.88 -1.99
C ASP A 48 -9.56 28.79 -0.94
N LEU A 49 -9.69 28.25 0.27
CA LEU A 49 -10.25 28.91 1.46
C LEU A 49 -9.21 28.97 2.57
N GLU A 50 -9.27 29.99 3.41
CA GLU A 50 -8.35 30.17 4.55
C GLU A 50 -8.33 28.94 5.48
N ILE A 51 -9.49 28.33 5.74
CA ILE A 51 -9.59 27.13 6.58
C ILE A 51 -8.94 25.89 5.94
N VAL A 52 -9.02 25.78 4.61
CA VAL A 52 -8.39 24.69 3.85
C VAL A 52 -6.87 24.87 3.86
N ARG A 53 -6.39 26.10 3.64
CA ARG A 53 -4.97 26.45 3.69
C ARG A 53 -4.38 26.21 5.08
N ALA A 54 -5.08 26.60 6.14
CA ALA A 54 -4.65 26.32 7.50
C ALA A 54 -4.57 24.80 7.78
N ASN A 55 -5.54 24.02 7.29
CA ASN A 55 -5.52 22.56 7.44
C ASN A 55 -4.38 21.91 6.63
N GLN A 56 -4.11 22.37 5.41
CA GLN A 56 -2.95 21.93 4.62
C GLN A 56 -1.63 22.32 5.27
N GLU A 57 -1.54 23.54 5.83
CA GLU A 57 -0.36 23.99 6.57
C GLU A 57 -0.10 23.12 7.79
N ILE A 58 -1.16 22.71 8.50
CA ILE A 58 -1.05 21.76 9.60
C ILE A 58 -0.59 20.38 9.09
N SER A 59 -1.26 19.83 8.06
CA SER A 59 -0.94 18.51 7.49
C SER A 59 0.48 18.43 6.92
N ASN A 60 0.97 19.51 6.31
CA ASN A 60 2.29 19.55 5.67
C ASN A 60 3.43 19.82 6.65
N ASN A 61 3.21 20.64 7.68
CA ASN A 61 4.26 21.05 8.62
C ASN A 61 4.28 20.25 9.92
N PHE A 62 3.16 19.63 10.30
CA PHE A 62 3.09 18.74 11.44
C PHE A 62 2.88 17.33 10.90
N THR A 63 3.79 16.42 11.28
CA THR A 63 3.87 15.05 10.77
C THR A 63 2.50 14.40 10.65
N SER A 64 2.04 14.22 9.41
CA SER A 64 0.85 13.42 9.14
C SER A 64 1.26 11.96 9.03
N THR A 65 1.51 11.32 10.16
CA THR A 65 1.55 9.86 10.22
C THR A 65 0.13 9.37 10.00
N TYR A 66 -0.11 8.77 8.84
CA TYR A 66 -1.40 8.19 8.49
C TYR A 66 -1.36 6.68 8.75
N ASP A 67 -2.30 6.19 9.54
CA ASP A 67 -2.53 4.76 9.69
C ASP A 67 -3.25 4.22 8.45
N VAL A 68 -2.65 3.25 7.78
CA VAL A 68 -3.27 2.56 6.64
C VAL A 68 -3.97 1.31 7.16
N THR A 69 -5.30 1.28 7.06
CA THR A 69 -6.09 0.11 7.44
C THR A 69 -6.28 -0.82 6.25
N ILE A 70 -5.88 -2.09 6.40
CA ILE A 70 -6.12 -3.16 5.42
C ILE A 70 -7.22 -4.07 5.96
N LEU A 71 -8.34 -4.14 5.26
CA LEU A 71 -9.44 -5.05 5.60
C LEU A 71 -9.28 -6.39 4.88
N VAL A 72 -9.27 -7.48 5.63
CA VAL A 72 -9.12 -8.84 5.10
C VAL A 72 -10.43 -9.62 5.29
N LYS A 73 -10.86 -10.31 4.24
CA LYS A 73 -12.05 -11.18 4.25
C LYS A 73 -11.68 -12.59 3.83
N SER A 74 -11.99 -13.56 4.68
CA SER A 74 -11.88 -14.99 4.35
C SER A 74 -13.00 -15.43 3.41
N LYS A 75 -12.69 -16.37 2.49
CA LYS A 75 -13.68 -16.98 1.58
C LYS A 75 -14.83 -17.66 2.33
N ASN A 76 -14.54 -18.25 3.49
CA ASN A 76 -15.51 -19.01 4.28
C ASN A 76 -16.11 -18.20 5.44
N ASN A 77 -15.97 -16.86 5.42
CA ASN A 77 -16.36 -15.96 6.51
C ASN A 77 -15.74 -16.26 7.88
N ASP A 78 -14.67 -17.05 7.93
CA ASP A 78 -13.91 -17.35 9.14
C ASP A 78 -12.45 -16.95 8.94
N ILE A 79 -12.00 -15.95 9.70
CA ILE A 79 -10.63 -15.41 9.64
C ILE A 79 -9.70 -16.09 10.66
N ILE A 80 -10.23 -16.84 11.63
CA ILE A 80 -9.47 -17.52 12.68
C ILE A 80 -9.21 -18.97 12.27
N VAL A 81 -8.69 -19.12 11.04
CA VAL A 81 -8.29 -20.41 10.46
C VAL A 81 -6.88 -20.26 9.92
N LYS A 82 -6.13 -21.37 9.89
CA LYS A 82 -4.71 -21.38 9.53
C LYS A 82 -4.42 -20.60 8.25
N ASN A 83 -5.10 -20.95 7.17
CA ASN A 83 -4.80 -20.38 5.85
C ASN A 83 -5.01 -18.85 5.85
N ALA A 84 -6.08 -18.36 6.48
CA ALA A 84 -6.36 -16.93 6.55
C ALA A 84 -5.31 -16.17 7.37
N LEU A 85 -4.92 -16.71 8.53
CA LEU A 85 -3.91 -16.08 9.39
C LEU A 85 -2.52 -16.10 8.74
N VAL A 86 -2.16 -17.20 8.06
CA VAL A 86 -0.91 -17.29 7.29
C VAL A 86 -0.90 -16.28 6.14
N GLU A 87 -1.99 -16.16 5.39
CA GLU A 87 -2.11 -15.16 4.31
C GLU A 87 -1.94 -13.72 4.84
N ILE A 88 -2.51 -13.41 6.01
CA ILE A 88 -2.32 -12.11 6.66
C ILE A 88 -0.83 -11.87 6.96
N LEU A 89 -0.14 -12.80 7.60
CA LEU A 89 1.30 -12.65 7.90
C LEU A 89 2.17 -12.55 6.63
N LEU A 90 1.79 -13.23 5.55
CA LEU A 90 2.46 -13.11 4.27
C LEU A 90 2.31 -11.70 3.69
N ILE A 91 1.12 -11.09 3.80
CA ILE A 91 0.90 -9.68 3.41
C ILE A 91 1.79 -8.75 4.24
N GLU A 92 1.84 -8.93 5.56
CA GLU A 92 2.71 -8.13 6.44
C GLU A 92 4.19 -8.27 6.07
N LYS A 93 4.66 -9.51 5.86
CA LYS A 93 6.02 -9.81 5.40
C LYS A 93 6.32 -9.16 4.05
N SER A 94 5.37 -9.18 3.11
CA SER A 94 5.51 -8.52 1.81
C SER A 94 5.62 -7.00 1.96
N ILE A 95 4.82 -6.38 2.82
CA ILE A 95 4.90 -4.93 3.09
C ILE A 95 6.26 -4.60 3.71
N ALA A 96 6.67 -5.33 4.75
CA ALA A 96 7.94 -5.16 5.45
C ALA A 96 9.17 -5.30 4.55
N ASN A 97 9.07 -6.09 3.48
CA ASN A 97 10.15 -6.32 2.51
C ASN A 97 10.03 -5.51 1.22
N SER A 98 8.96 -4.71 1.07
CA SER A 98 8.74 -3.88 -0.11
C SER A 98 9.44 -2.53 -0.03
N SER A 99 9.35 -1.74 -1.10
CA SER A 99 9.75 -0.32 -1.09
C SER A 99 8.98 0.52 -0.05
N LEU A 100 7.83 0.04 0.44
CA LEU A 100 7.06 0.72 1.49
C LEU A 100 7.75 0.67 2.86
N LYS A 101 8.73 -0.23 3.08
CA LYS A 101 9.49 -0.34 4.32
C LYS A 101 10.01 1.01 4.83
N GLN A 102 10.52 1.85 3.92
CA GLN A 102 11.10 3.15 4.25
C GLN A 102 10.07 4.21 4.66
N LYS A 103 8.78 3.93 4.42
CA LYS A 103 7.65 4.82 4.77
C LYS A 103 6.96 4.40 6.07
N LEU A 104 7.36 3.27 6.66
CA LEU A 104 6.82 2.79 7.92
C LEU A 104 7.32 3.66 9.09
N TYR A 105 6.59 3.66 10.21
CA TYR A 105 6.96 4.40 11.41
C TYR A 105 8.32 3.96 11.98
N THR A 106 8.63 2.68 11.88
CA THR A 106 9.88 2.05 12.34
C THR A 106 10.55 1.25 11.19
N PRO A 107 11.21 1.91 10.23
CA PRO A 107 11.77 1.23 9.04
C PRO A 107 12.80 0.14 9.34
N LEU A 108 13.57 0.28 10.43
CA LEU A 108 14.59 -0.69 10.84
C LEU A 108 13.97 -1.97 11.45
N THR A 109 12.77 -1.84 12.02
CA THR A 109 11.99 -2.93 12.61
C THR A 109 10.53 -2.80 12.17
N PRO A 110 10.21 -3.19 10.92
CA PRO A 110 8.87 -3.04 10.34
C PRO A 110 7.73 -3.69 11.13
N SER A 111 8.04 -4.74 11.89
CA SER A 111 7.08 -5.45 12.74
C SER A 111 6.46 -4.58 13.84
N TYR A 112 7.06 -3.45 14.21
CA TYR A 112 6.44 -2.50 15.15
C TYR A 112 5.53 -1.47 14.47
N SER A 113 5.52 -1.42 13.13
CA SER A 113 4.67 -0.52 12.35
C SER A 113 3.47 -1.22 11.72
N ILE A 114 3.46 -2.55 11.71
CA ILE A 114 2.45 -3.36 11.06
C ILE A 114 1.90 -4.30 12.12
N GLY A 115 0.59 -4.22 12.39
CA GLY A 115 -0.07 -5.08 13.36
C GLY A 115 -1.34 -5.70 12.79
N SER A 116 -1.58 -6.95 13.12
CA SER A 116 -2.83 -7.65 12.82
C SER A 116 -3.21 -8.65 13.90
N VAL A 117 -4.40 -9.23 13.75
CA VAL A 117 -4.84 -10.34 14.58
C VAL A 117 -3.91 -11.55 14.46
N ALA A 118 -3.36 -11.82 13.27
CA ALA A 118 -2.44 -12.94 13.08
C ALA A 118 -1.12 -12.71 13.82
N ASP A 119 -0.62 -11.47 13.79
CA ASP A 119 0.57 -11.07 14.52
C ASP A 119 0.40 -11.24 16.05
N ILE A 120 -0.69 -10.72 16.61
CA ILE A 120 -1.00 -10.83 18.04
C ILE A 120 -1.09 -12.30 18.48
N ILE A 121 -1.81 -13.12 17.73
CA ILE A 121 -1.99 -14.55 18.06
C ILE A 121 -0.64 -15.27 18.05
N THR A 122 0.14 -15.11 16.99
CA THR A 122 1.42 -15.81 16.86
C THR A 122 2.45 -15.32 17.86
N GLN A 123 2.50 -14.02 18.13
CA GLN A 123 3.37 -13.47 19.15
C GLN A 123 3.01 -13.99 20.54
N ALA A 124 1.73 -14.07 20.89
CA ALA A 124 1.30 -14.64 22.17
C ALA A 124 1.66 -16.13 22.29
N ILE A 125 1.47 -16.94 21.23
CA ILE A 125 1.88 -18.35 21.21
C ILE A 125 3.40 -18.49 21.40
N LEU A 126 4.17 -17.66 20.69
CA LEU A 126 5.64 -17.72 20.71
C LEU A 126 6.22 -17.22 22.02
N GLN A 127 5.61 -16.22 22.66
CA GLN A 127 5.97 -15.78 24.01
C GLN A 127 5.74 -16.86 25.06
N GLN A 128 4.66 -17.66 24.96
CA GLN A 128 4.47 -18.84 25.83
C GLN A 128 5.54 -19.91 25.63
N LYS A 129 6.22 -19.92 24.48
CA LYS A 129 7.37 -20.78 24.17
C LYS A 129 8.73 -20.12 24.52
N GLY A 130 8.73 -18.92 25.11
CA GLY A 130 9.95 -18.19 25.49
C GLY A 130 10.61 -17.42 24.35
N ILE A 131 9.91 -17.17 23.23
CA ILE A 131 10.43 -16.40 22.09
C ILE A 131 9.85 -14.99 22.15
N GLU A 132 10.68 -14.00 22.48
CA GLU A 132 10.24 -12.61 22.70
C GLU A 132 10.13 -11.79 21.41
N ASN A 133 11.05 -12.00 20.46
CA ASN A 133 11.15 -11.21 19.21
C ASN A 133 11.08 -12.10 17.96
N PRO A 134 9.93 -12.77 17.71
CA PRO A 134 9.81 -13.70 16.60
C PRO A 134 9.82 -12.98 15.25
N THR A 135 10.53 -13.57 14.30
CA THR A 135 10.53 -13.21 12.88
C THR A 135 9.20 -13.59 12.20
N TYR A 136 8.91 -13.00 11.04
CA TYR A 136 7.73 -13.40 10.25
C TYR A 136 7.75 -14.88 9.89
N ASP A 137 8.93 -15.46 9.62
CA ASP A 137 9.06 -16.87 9.29
C ASP A 137 8.71 -17.77 10.48
N GLU A 138 9.14 -17.44 11.70
CA GLU A 138 8.77 -18.18 12.91
C GLU A 138 7.26 -18.09 13.20
N LYS A 139 6.66 -16.91 12.98
CA LYS A 139 5.20 -16.72 13.12
C LYS A 139 4.42 -17.56 12.10
N ILE A 140 4.84 -17.57 10.84
CA ILE A 140 4.22 -18.36 9.77
C ILE A 140 4.34 -19.86 10.07
N LEU A 141 5.56 -20.33 10.38
CA LEU A 141 5.80 -21.74 10.72
C LEU A 141 4.96 -22.19 11.92
N THR A 142 4.80 -21.34 12.93
CA THR A 142 3.95 -21.63 14.09
C THR A 142 2.50 -21.90 13.70
N LEU A 143 1.94 -21.12 12.78
CA LEU A 143 0.59 -21.36 12.28
C LEU A 143 0.51 -22.57 11.36
N GLU A 144 1.54 -22.83 10.57
CA GLU A 144 1.61 -23.98 9.66
C GLU A 144 1.59 -25.33 10.40
N GLU A 145 2.25 -25.38 11.57
CA GLU A 145 2.29 -26.55 12.47
C GLU A 145 0.97 -26.78 13.23
N MET A 146 0.08 -25.78 13.28
CA MET A 146 -1.20 -25.87 13.98
C MET A 146 -2.33 -26.26 13.02
N ASN A 147 -3.38 -26.85 13.58
CA ASN A 147 -4.66 -26.99 12.90
C ASN A 147 -5.67 -25.93 13.39
N ASP A 148 -6.75 -25.74 12.64
CA ASP A 148 -7.76 -24.71 12.92
C ASP A 148 -8.37 -24.85 14.33
N SER A 149 -8.55 -26.07 14.82
CA SER A 149 -9.08 -26.31 16.17
C SER A 149 -8.10 -25.85 17.26
N GLN A 150 -6.80 -26.11 17.09
CA GLN A 150 -5.77 -25.64 18.02
C GLN A 150 -5.72 -24.11 18.05
N ILE A 151 -5.78 -23.45 16.89
CA ILE A 151 -5.79 -21.99 16.77
C ILE A 151 -7.00 -21.41 17.50
N LYS A 152 -8.20 -21.94 17.23
CA LYS A 152 -9.44 -21.45 17.86
C LYS A 152 -9.46 -21.69 19.37
N ASN A 153 -8.96 -22.83 19.83
CA ASN A 153 -8.85 -23.11 21.25
C ASN A 153 -7.86 -22.16 21.94
N PHE A 154 -6.72 -21.86 21.30
CA PHE A 154 -5.78 -20.87 21.79
C PHE A 154 -6.44 -19.49 21.91
N VAL A 155 -7.08 -19.01 20.83
CA VAL A 155 -7.76 -17.70 20.83
C VAL A 155 -8.83 -17.64 21.92
N LYS A 156 -9.64 -18.69 22.07
CA LYS A 156 -10.65 -18.77 23.13
C LYS A 156 -10.00 -18.67 24.51
N SER A 157 -8.94 -19.44 24.76
CA SER A 157 -8.21 -19.41 26.03
C SER A 157 -7.63 -18.02 26.32
N PHE A 158 -6.99 -17.42 25.32
CA PHE A 158 -6.37 -16.09 25.41
C PHE A 158 -7.39 -15.00 25.74
N LEU A 159 -8.59 -15.05 25.13
CA LEU A 159 -9.67 -14.10 25.43
C LEU A 159 -10.28 -14.30 26.82
N THR A 160 -10.26 -15.53 27.35
CA THR A 160 -10.80 -15.83 28.69
C THR A 160 -9.80 -15.59 29.82
N ASN A 161 -8.50 -15.79 29.57
CA ASN A 161 -7.45 -15.51 30.52
C ASN A 161 -6.18 -15.04 29.78
N PRO A 162 -6.00 -13.72 29.61
CA PRO A 162 -4.88 -13.16 28.85
C PRO A 162 -3.52 -13.22 29.57
N PHE A 163 -3.47 -13.68 30.84
CA PHE A 163 -2.26 -13.72 31.67
C PHE A 163 -2.14 -15.01 32.48
#